data_AF-A0AAJ7VW98-F1
#
_entry.id   AF-A0AAJ7VW98-F1
#
_cell.length_a   1.000
_cell.length_b   1.000
_cell.length_c   1.000
_cell.angle_alpha   90.00
_cell.angle_beta   90.00
_cell.angle_gamma   90.00
#
_symmetry.space_group_name_H-M   'P 1'
#
loop_
_entity.id
_entity.type
_entity.pdbx_description
1 polymer ?
#
loop_
_entity_poly.entity_id
_entity_poly.type
_entity_poly.pdbx_seq_one_letter_code
_entity_poly.pdbx_strand_id
1 'polypeptide(L)'
;MEFSKQFLDSREKAGDIQSTVNLHNNHAGRLAVATNMQVRCKCHGMSGSCELKTCWKVAPDFRIVGKTLKDRFRGAILVAQSNLGNVTPLTRVRGSRRRRPDRQKKRKHRGGGGGGNSGSGVISGTERRGRKRKPCDLAKQLFYYQKSPNFCERDLTIDIPGTAGRRCNRTSSGGDGLSKLHCRGVDYGLQVKQTLTRI
;
A
#
# COMPACT_ATOMS: atom_id res chain seq x y z
N MET A 1 -22.10 8.96 2.31
CA MET A 1 -21.49 8.12 1.25
C MET A 1 -22.49 7.18 0.58
N GLU A 2 -23.80 7.33 0.82
CA GLU A 2 -24.80 6.35 0.41
C GLU A 2 -24.98 6.23 -1.11
N PHE A 3 -25.04 7.36 -1.82
CA PHE A 3 -25.11 7.38 -3.30
C PHE A 3 -24.01 6.55 -3.96
N SER A 4 -22.75 6.67 -3.50
CA SER A 4 -21.62 5.89 -4.03
C SER A 4 -21.72 4.39 -3.72
N LYS A 5 -22.45 4.00 -2.67
CA LYS A 5 -22.78 2.60 -2.38
C LYS A 5 -23.82 2.09 -3.37
N GLN A 6 -24.97 2.77 -3.44
CA GLN A 6 -26.09 2.38 -4.30
C GLN A 6 -25.73 2.35 -5.79
N PHE A 7 -24.93 3.32 -6.27
CA PHE A 7 -24.55 3.41 -7.68
C PHE A 7 -23.45 2.40 -8.09
N LEU A 8 -22.41 2.21 -7.27
CA LEU A 8 -21.29 1.32 -7.65
C LEU A 8 -21.57 -0.15 -7.31
N ASP A 9 -22.16 -0.42 -6.14
CA ASP A 9 -22.32 -1.79 -5.64
C ASP A 9 -23.50 -2.52 -6.31
N SER A 10 -24.43 -1.80 -6.94
CA SER A 10 -25.58 -2.38 -7.65
C SER A 10 -25.22 -3.14 -8.94
N ARG A 11 -23.98 -2.98 -9.44
CA ARG A 11 -23.44 -3.72 -10.59
C ARG A 11 -22.86 -5.09 -10.19
N GLU A 12 -22.39 -5.23 -8.96
CA GLU A 12 -21.63 -6.38 -8.47
C GLU A 12 -22.55 -7.48 -7.89
N LYS A 13 -23.47 -7.98 -8.72
CA LYS A 13 -24.54 -8.92 -8.31
C LYS A 13 -24.19 -10.41 -8.48
N ALA A 14 -23.11 -10.76 -9.16
CA ALA A 14 -22.90 -12.12 -9.67
C ALA A 14 -22.46 -13.15 -8.60
N GLY A 15 -22.18 -12.72 -7.36
CA GLY A 15 -21.78 -13.62 -6.26
C GLY A 15 -20.42 -14.28 -6.44
N ASP A 16 -19.67 -13.89 -7.47
CA ASP A 16 -18.39 -14.44 -7.86
C ASP A 16 -17.21 -13.74 -7.13
N ILE A 17 -16.00 -14.23 -7.38
CA ILE A 17 -14.78 -13.62 -6.81
C ILE A 17 -14.60 -12.17 -7.28
N GLN A 18 -14.98 -11.84 -8.53
CA GLN A 18 -14.89 -10.49 -9.07
C GLN A 18 -15.83 -9.53 -8.33
N SER A 19 -17.13 -9.86 -8.24
CA SER A 19 -18.10 -9.06 -7.47
C SER A 19 -17.64 -8.87 -6.03
N THR A 20 -17.16 -9.93 -5.37
CA THR A 20 -16.70 -9.88 -3.98
C THR A 20 -15.50 -8.94 -3.80
N VAL A 21 -14.50 -9.01 -4.69
CA VAL A 21 -13.31 -8.15 -4.65
C VAL A 21 -13.66 -6.71 -5.01
N ASN A 22 -14.57 -6.50 -5.96
CA ASN A 22 -15.03 -5.17 -6.37
C ASN A 22 -15.81 -4.47 -5.24
N LEU A 23 -16.75 -5.15 -4.59
CA LEU A 23 -17.48 -4.64 -3.42
C LEU A 23 -16.53 -4.23 -2.28
N HIS A 24 -15.52 -5.06 -2.00
CA HIS A 24 -14.48 -4.77 -1.01
C HIS A 24 -13.66 -3.52 -1.39
N ASN A 25 -13.19 -3.44 -2.64
CA ASN A 25 -12.39 -2.32 -3.14
C ASN A 25 -13.22 -1.01 -3.19
N ASN A 26 -14.50 -1.07 -3.59
CA ASN A 26 -15.44 0.04 -3.55
C ASN A 26 -15.63 0.57 -2.11
N HIS A 27 -15.82 -0.33 -1.16
CA HIS A 27 -15.90 0.03 0.27
C HIS A 27 -14.60 0.67 0.77
N ALA A 28 -13.44 0.09 0.45
CA ALA A 28 -12.13 0.65 0.82
C ALA A 28 -11.91 2.06 0.21
N GLY A 29 -12.42 2.31 -1.00
CA GLY A 29 -12.46 3.60 -1.68
C GLY A 29 -13.34 4.63 -0.96
N ARG A 30 -14.60 4.29 -0.67
CA ARG A 30 -15.51 5.13 0.11
C ARG A 30 -14.92 5.47 1.48
N LEU A 31 -14.30 4.49 2.14
CA LEU A 31 -13.63 4.67 3.42
C LEU A 31 -12.41 5.59 3.30
N ALA A 32 -11.62 5.53 2.21
CA ALA A 32 -10.49 6.43 1.99
C ALA A 32 -10.91 7.90 1.85
N VAL A 33 -12.07 8.20 1.24
CA VAL A 33 -12.63 9.56 1.24
C VAL A 33 -13.12 9.93 2.64
N ALA A 34 -13.95 9.08 3.26
CA ALA A 34 -14.58 9.36 4.55
C ALA A 34 -13.56 9.61 5.68
N THR A 35 -12.45 8.86 5.75
CA THR A 35 -11.41 9.06 6.77
C THR A 35 -10.54 10.28 6.53
N ASN A 36 -10.59 10.90 5.35
CA ASN A 36 -9.82 12.09 5.00
C ASN A 36 -10.67 13.38 4.95
N MET A 37 -11.97 13.31 5.32
CA MET A 37 -12.83 14.50 5.46
C MET A 37 -12.20 15.49 6.44
N GLN A 38 -12.06 16.75 6.02
CA GLN A 38 -11.44 17.81 6.83
C GLN A 38 -12.52 18.63 7.52
N VAL A 39 -12.26 19.09 8.74
CA VAL A 39 -13.05 20.19 9.34
C VAL A 39 -12.44 21.49 8.88
N ARG A 40 -13.23 22.36 8.25
CA ARG A 40 -12.88 23.75 7.96
C ARG A 40 -13.73 24.66 8.83
N CYS A 41 -13.13 25.74 9.30
CA CYS A 41 -13.81 26.72 10.14
C CYS A 41 -13.61 28.13 9.56
N LYS A 42 -14.60 28.98 9.71
CA LYS A 42 -14.50 30.43 9.51
C LYS A 42 -14.68 31.12 10.85
N CYS A 43 -13.80 32.07 11.15
CA CYS A 43 -13.84 32.88 12.36
C CYS A 43 -14.73 34.11 12.13
N HIS A 44 -15.45 34.51 13.17
CA HIS A 44 -16.49 35.55 13.12
C HIS A 44 -16.38 36.56 14.26
N GLY A 45 -15.32 36.52 15.06
CA GLY A 45 -15.09 37.47 16.15
C GLY A 45 -14.60 38.84 15.68
N MET A 46 -14.73 39.84 16.57
CA MET A 46 -14.32 41.22 16.29
C MET A 46 -12.85 41.29 15.88
N SER A 47 -12.53 42.19 14.94
CA SER A 47 -11.18 42.37 14.37
C SER A 47 -10.53 41.09 13.84
N GLY A 48 -11.33 40.08 13.45
CA GLY A 48 -10.85 38.80 12.93
C GLY A 48 -10.53 37.75 14.01
N SER A 49 -10.94 37.95 15.27
CA SER A 49 -10.71 36.96 16.32
C SER A 49 -11.47 35.64 16.06
N CYS A 50 -10.91 34.53 16.55
CA CYS A 50 -11.44 33.18 16.37
C CYS A 50 -12.18 32.63 17.60
N GLU A 51 -12.61 33.52 18.51
CA GLU A 51 -13.35 33.17 19.72
C GLU A 51 -14.72 32.59 19.39
N LEU A 52 -15.47 33.24 18.49
CA LEU A 52 -16.59 32.62 17.79
C LEU A 52 -16.14 32.15 16.40
N LYS A 53 -16.41 30.88 16.08
CA LYS A 53 -16.16 30.29 14.76
C LYS A 53 -17.21 29.25 14.41
N THR A 54 -17.57 29.20 13.13
CA THR A 54 -18.47 28.18 12.58
C THR A 54 -17.62 27.17 11.81
N CYS A 55 -17.84 25.88 12.05
CA CYS A 55 -17.06 24.79 11.45
C CYS A 55 -17.95 23.80 10.71
N TRP A 56 -17.47 23.26 9.59
CA TRP A 56 -18.16 22.26 8.79
C TRP A 56 -17.19 21.21 8.23
N LYS A 57 -17.69 20.00 7.95
CA LYS A 57 -16.91 18.96 7.29
C LYS A 57 -16.91 19.19 5.77
N VAL A 58 -15.73 19.21 5.16
CA VAL A 58 -15.53 19.31 3.72
C VAL A 58 -14.84 18.06 3.17
N ALA A 59 -15.04 17.79 1.89
CA ALA A 59 -14.24 16.81 1.16
C ALA A 59 -12.75 17.22 1.14
N PRO A 60 -11.81 16.26 1.22
CA PRO A 60 -10.40 16.55 1.01
C PRO A 60 -10.09 16.91 -0.44
N ASP A 61 -8.96 17.57 -0.67
CA ASP A 61 -8.32 17.58 -1.99
C ASP A 61 -8.12 16.13 -2.46
N PHE A 62 -8.60 15.82 -3.67
CA PHE A 62 -8.60 14.45 -4.19
C PHE A 62 -7.18 13.87 -4.34
N ARG A 63 -6.13 14.70 -4.42
CA ARG A 63 -4.72 14.25 -4.39
C ARG A 63 -4.37 13.51 -3.09
N ILE A 64 -4.98 13.86 -1.96
CA ILE A 64 -4.79 13.16 -0.67
C ILE A 64 -5.42 11.76 -0.72
N VAL A 65 -6.63 11.66 -1.28
CA VAL A 65 -7.33 10.38 -1.49
C VAL A 65 -6.58 9.50 -2.48
N GLY A 66 -6.16 10.07 -3.62
CA GLY A 66 -5.37 9.40 -4.64
C GLY A 66 -4.03 8.88 -4.10
N LYS A 67 -3.30 9.67 -3.29
CA LYS A 67 -2.08 9.21 -2.60
C LYS A 67 -2.39 8.05 -1.65
N THR A 68 -3.41 8.19 -0.81
CA THR A 68 -3.85 7.14 0.14
C THR A 68 -4.18 5.82 -0.57
N LEU A 69 -4.93 5.89 -1.68
CA LEU A 69 -5.27 4.72 -2.48
C LEU A 69 -4.06 4.17 -3.24
N LYS A 70 -3.14 5.00 -3.71
CA LYS A 70 -1.90 4.54 -4.36
C LYS A 70 -0.97 3.79 -3.41
N ASP A 71 -0.91 4.19 -2.15
CA ASP A 71 -0.14 3.48 -1.12
C ASP A 71 -0.80 2.15 -0.73
N ARG A 72 -2.14 2.10 -0.66
CA ARG A 72 -2.89 0.83 -0.51
C ARG A 72 -2.70 -0.10 -1.71
N PHE A 73 -2.68 0.44 -2.94
CA PHE A 73 -2.42 -0.31 -4.17
C PHE A 73 -1.03 -0.95 -4.19
N ARG A 74 0.02 -0.22 -3.75
CA ARG A 74 1.39 -0.75 -3.61
C ARG A 74 1.49 -1.92 -2.63
N GLY A 75 0.56 -1.99 -1.66
CA GLY A 75 0.45 -3.07 -0.67
C GLY A 75 -0.79 -3.93 -0.85
N ALA A 76 -1.35 -4.00 -2.05
CA ALA A 76 -2.55 -4.78 -2.33
C ALA A 76 -2.31 -6.28 -2.11
N ILE A 77 -3.37 -7.01 -1.75
CA ILE A 77 -3.30 -8.41 -1.31
C ILE A 77 -3.93 -9.31 -2.37
N LEU A 78 -3.17 -10.33 -2.80
CA LEU A 78 -3.68 -11.39 -3.66
C LEU A 78 -4.62 -12.30 -2.85
N VAL A 79 -5.84 -12.50 -3.33
CA VAL A 79 -6.86 -13.36 -2.71
C VAL A 79 -7.27 -14.51 -3.63
N ALA A 80 -7.70 -15.62 -3.02
CA ALA A 80 -8.35 -16.74 -3.69
C ALA A 80 -9.76 -16.96 -3.14
N GLN A 81 -10.63 -17.53 -3.95
CA GLN A 81 -11.96 -17.97 -3.51
C GLN A 81 -11.80 -19.20 -2.62
N SER A 82 -12.51 -19.22 -1.48
CA SER A 82 -12.63 -20.40 -0.64
C SER A 82 -13.89 -21.19 -0.98
N ASN A 83 -13.93 -22.46 -0.59
CA ASN A 83 -15.09 -23.34 -0.80
C ASN A 83 -16.38 -22.84 -0.12
N LEU A 84 -16.29 -21.87 0.79
CA LEU A 84 -17.43 -21.21 1.45
C LEU A 84 -17.86 -19.92 0.72
N GLY A 85 -17.47 -19.74 -0.55
CA GLY A 85 -17.77 -18.55 -1.37
C GLY A 85 -16.96 -17.30 -1.01
N ASN A 86 -16.43 -17.20 0.21
CA ASN A 86 -15.70 -16.02 0.69
C ASN A 86 -14.26 -15.95 0.15
N VAL A 87 -13.68 -14.74 0.05
CA VAL A 87 -12.32 -14.52 -0.43
C VAL A 87 -11.30 -14.56 0.72
N THR A 88 -10.15 -15.20 0.48
CA THR A 88 -9.10 -15.38 1.49
C THR A 88 -7.72 -14.94 0.98
N PRO A 89 -6.91 -14.21 1.76
CA PRO A 89 -5.54 -13.84 1.38
C PRO A 89 -4.64 -15.06 1.10
N LEU A 90 -4.14 -15.18 -0.13
CA LEU A 90 -3.23 -16.25 -0.54
C LEU A 90 -1.87 -16.15 0.18
N THR A 91 -1.40 -14.94 0.44
CA THR A 91 -0.25 -14.75 1.31
C THR A 91 -0.67 -14.95 2.77
N ARG A 92 -0.23 -16.06 3.39
CA ARG A 92 -0.06 -16.11 4.86
C ARG A 92 0.62 -14.81 5.30
N VAL A 93 -0.04 -14.04 6.15
CA VAL A 93 0.61 -12.95 6.88
C VAL A 93 1.88 -13.54 7.51
N ARG A 94 3.06 -13.08 7.08
CA ARG A 94 4.37 -13.51 7.61
C ARG A 94 4.50 -13.00 9.06
N GLY A 95 3.79 -13.67 9.96
CA GLY A 95 3.49 -13.18 11.31
C GLY A 95 2.84 -14.23 12.24
N SER A 96 2.65 -15.48 11.79
CA SER A 96 2.23 -16.58 12.68
C SER A 96 3.06 -17.84 12.46
N ARG A 97 4.36 -17.75 12.76
CA ARG A 97 5.09 -18.92 13.27
C ARG A 97 4.60 -19.09 14.72
N ARG A 98 3.61 -19.96 14.96
CA ARG A 98 3.33 -20.47 16.30
C ARG A 98 4.67 -20.98 16.86
N ARG A 99 5.22 -20.33 17.89
CA ARG A 99 6.35 -20.90 18.64
C ARG A 99 5.84 -22.20 19.23
N ARG A 100 6.34 -23.35 18.77
CA ARG A 100 6.17 -24.61 19.51
C ARG A 100 6.78 -24.37 20.91
N PRO A 101 6.09 -24.73 22.00
CA PRO A 101 6.72 -24.71 23.32
C PRO A 101 7.87 -25.72 23.29
N ASP A 102 9.09 -25.24 23.53
CA ASP A 102 10.25 -26.11 23.53
C ASP A 102 10.26 -26.98 24.80
N ARG A 103 10.43 -28.30 24.62
CA ARG A 103 10.24 -29.28 25.67
C ARG A 103 11.55 -29.45 26.44
N GLN A 104 11.73 -28.55 27.40
CA GLN A 104 12.88 -28.38 28.31
C GLN A 104 13.65 -29.69 28.63
N LYS A 105 14.71 -29.97 27.87
CA LYS A 105 15.54 -31.17 28.07
C LYS A 105 16.73 -30.88 28.99
N LYS A 106 16.53 -31.08 30.30
CA LYS A 106 17.61 -31.08 31.32
C LYS A 106 18.73 -32.07 30.92
N ARG A 107 19.99 -31.61 30.85
CA ARG A 107 21.20 -32.37 31.21
C ARG A 107 22.21 -31.43 31.91
N LYS A 108 23.11 -31.99 32.73
CA LYS A 108 23.75 -31.32 33.88
C LYS A 108 25.25 -31.72 33.98
N HIS A 109 26.17 -30.76 34.20
CA HIS A 109 27.63 -30.92 34.50
C HIS A 109 28.50 -31.67 33.45
N ARG A 110 29.84 -31.52 33.30
CA ARG A 110 31.00 -30.75 33.87
C ARG A 110 31.79 -30.14 32.67
N GLY A 111 32.78 -29.23 32.77
CA GLY A 111 33.24 -28.40 33.90
C GLY A 111 34.78 -28.35 34.11
N GLY A 112 35.53 -27.39 33.53
CA GLY A 112 36.93 -27.08 33.87
C GLY A 112 37.84 -26.45 32.77
N GLY A 113 38.46 -25.29 33.07
CA GLY A 113 39.85 -24.94 32.67
C GLY A 113 40.14 -24.02 31.46
N GLY A 114 40.84 -22.90 31.68
CA GLY A 114 41.88 -22.40 30.74
C GLY A 114 41.80 -20.95 30.18
N GLY A 115 42.34 -19.98 30.93
CA GLY A 115 43.06 -18.73 30.55
C GLY A 115 42.89 -17.98 29.20
N GLY A 116 42.87 -16.64 29.27
CA GLY A 116 43.06 -15.73 28.11
C GLY A 116 42.61 -14.30 28.42
N ASN A 117 43.43 -13.28 28.10
CA ASN A 117 43.30 -11.92 28.67
C ASN A 117 42.70 -10.87 27.71
N SER A 118 42.19 -9.78 28.32
CA SER A 118 42.03 -8.42 27.77
C SER A 118 41.22 -8.17 26.47
N GLY A 119 40.11 -7.44 26.61
CA GLY A 119 39.37 -6.87 25.47
C GLY A 119 38.14 -6.07 25.86
N SER A 120 38.34 -4.88 26.46
CA SER A 120 37.24 -3.98 26.85
C SER A 120 36.47 -3.44 25.64
N GLY A 121 35.37 -4.10 25.29
CA GLY A 121 34.39 -3.63 24.30
C GLY A 121 33.00 -3.66 24.91
N VAL A 122 32.46 -2.50 25.27
CA VAL A 122 31.08 -2.38 25.79
C VAL A 122 30.10 -2.64 24.65
N ILE A 123 29.74 -3.91 24.44
CA ILE A 123 28.63 -4.28 23.55
C ILE A 123 27.34 -3.89 24.26
N SER A 124 26.96 -2.62 24.10
CA SER A 124 25.65 -2.12 24.45
C SER A 124 24.60 -2.98 23.74
N GLY A 125 23.94 -3.83 24.52
CA GLY A 125 22.88 -4.70 24.03
C GLY A 125 21.69 -3.86 23.57
N THR A 126 21.71 -3.44 22.30
CA THR A 126 20.56 -2.79 21.69
C THR A 126 19.46 -3.84 21.57
N GLU A 127 18.59 -3.89 22.59
CA GLU A 127 17.33 -4.60 22.53
C GLU A 127 16.64 -4.20 21.22
N ARG A 128 16.58 -5.14 20.27
CA ARG A 128 15.81 -4.93 19.04
C ARG A 128 14.34 -4.92 19.43
N ARG A 129 13.85 -3.74 19.86
CA ARG A 129 12.45 -3.46 20.17
C ARG A 129 11.61 -3.96 19.01
N GLY A 130 11.02 -5.14 19.19
CA GLY A 130 10.23 -5.81 18.18
C GLY A 130 9.05 -4.92 17.87
N ARG A 131 9.13 -4.16 16.77
CA ARG A 131 8.11 -3.22 16.32
C ARG A 131 6.86 -4.03 16.01
N LYS A 132 5.99 -4.23 17.02
CA LYS A 132 4.73 -4.97 16.92
C LYS A 132 3.97 -4.35 15.75
N ARG A 133 3.99 -5.04 14.60
CA ARG A 133 3.34 -4.55 13.39
C ARG A 133 1.84 -4.49 13.72
N LYS A 134 1.25 -3.28 13.68
CA LYS A 134 -0.18 -3.12 13.89
C LYS A 134 -0.92 -4.12 13.00
N PRO A 135 -2.02 -4.75 13.48
CA PRO A 135 -2.86 -5.59 12.63
C PRO A 135 -3.18 -4.83 11.34
N CYS A 136 -2.99 -5.49 10.19
CA CYS A 136 -3.37 -4.87 8.93
C CYS A 136 -4.89 -4.75 8.91
N ASP A 137 -5.38 -3.52 8.89
CA ASP A 137 -6.80 -3.23 8.77
C ASP A 137 -7.27 -3.60 7.35
N LEU A 138 -7.69 -4.86 7.21
CA LEU A 138 -8.03 -5.48 5.92
C LEU A 138 -9.13 -4.71 5.21
N ALA A 139 -10.08 -4.10 5.94
CA ALA A 139 -11.16 -3.29 5.38
C ALA A 139 -10.68 -1.99 4.70
N LYS A 140 -9.43 -1.56 4.94
CA LYS A 140 -8.78 -0.44 4.25
C LYS A 140 -7.85 -0.88 3.11
N GLN A 141 -7.44 -2.15 3.06
CA GLN A 141 -6.55 -2.65 2.01
C GLN A 141 -7.31 -2.91 0.70
N LEU A 142 -6.59 -2.90 -0.42
CA LEU A 142 -7.14 -3.29 -1.73
C LEU A 142 -6.80 -4.76 -2.02
N PHE A 143 -7.74 -5.48 -2.63
CA PHE A 143 -7.59 -6.89 -3.01
C PHE A 143 -7.55 -7.05 -4.53
N TYR A 144 -6.89 -8.11 -4.99
CA TYR A 144 -6.89 -8.56 -6.38
C TYR A 144 -6.83 -10.09 -6.43
N TYR A 145 -7.33 -10.72 -7.50
CA TYR A 145 -7.38 -12.18 -7.64
C TYR A 145 -6.60 -12.72 -8.85
N GLN A 146 -6.40 -11.90 -9.89
CA GLN A 146 -5.54 -12.20 -11.04
C GLN A 146 -4.27 -11.35 -11.01
N LYS A 147 -3.13 -11.94 -11.39
CA LYS A 147 -1.89 -11.19 -11.59
C LYS A 147 -2.06 -10.21 -12.76
N SER A 148 -1.49 -9.02 -12.64
CA SER A 148 -1.49 -8.05 -13.74
C SER A 148 -0.71 -8.58 -14.95
N PRO A 149 -1.17 -8.30 -16.19
CA PRO A 149 -0.46 -8.67 -17.41
C PRO A 149 0.82 -7.83 -17.61
N ASN A 150 1.57 -8.16 -18.66
CA ASN A 150 2.66 -7.30 -19.13
C ASN A 150 2.08 -6.04 -19.79
N PHE A 151 2.47 -4.85 -19.32
CA PHE A 151 2.05 -3.57 -19.90
C PHE A 151 3.11 -2.91 -20.80
N CYS A 152 4.26 -3.55 -20.97
CA CYS A 152 5.40 -3.00 -21.69
C CYS A 152 5.20 -3.05 -23.22
N GLU A 153 4.78 -4.22 -23.70
CA GLU A 153 4.49 -4.49 -25.11
C GLU A 153 3.05 -4.11 -25.43
N ARG A 154 2.75 -3.92 -26.71
CA ARG A 154 1.41 -3.59 -27.19
C ARG A 154 0.63 -4.87 -27.46
N ASP A 155 -0.52 -5.01 -26.84
CA ASP A 155 -1.45 -6.13 -27.06
C ASP A 155 -2.86 -5.56 -27.25
N LEU A 156 -3.36 -5.61 -28.48
CA LEU A 156 -4.67 -5.08 -28.84
C LEU A 156 -5.82 -5.99 -28.37
N THR A 157 -5.56 -7.24 -28.01
CA THR A 157 -6.61 -8.20 -27.60
C THR A 157 -7.17 -7.89 -26.21
N ILE A 158 -6.36 -7.24 -25.36
CA ILE A 158 -6.66 -6.86 -23.98
C ILE A 158 -6.49 -5.34 -23.74
N ASP A 159 -6.54 -4.55 -24.81
CA ASP A 159 -6.43 -3.08 -24.81
C ASP A 159 -5.19 -2.52 -24.07
N ILE A 160 -4.02 -3.14 -24.31
CA ILE A 160 -2.74 -2.66 -23.78
C ILE A 160 -1.98 -1.90 -24.89
N PRO A 161 -1.78 -0.57 -24.76
CA PRO A 161 -1.09 0.22 -25.79
C PRO A 161 0.45 0.06 -25.77
N GLY A 162 1.02 -0.57 -24.74
CA GLY A 162 2.47 -0.65 -24.49
C GLY A 162 3.06 0.61 -23.84
N THR A 163 4.39 0.64 -23.64
CA THR A 163 5.10 1.80 -23.05
C THR A 163 5.91 2.65 -24.03
N ALA A 164 6.03 2.23 -25.30
CA ALA A 164 6.75 2.97 -26.33
C ALA A 164 6.22 4.41 -26.52
N GLY A 165 7.13 5.35 -26.79
CA GLY A 165 6.80 6.77 -27.03
C GLY A 165 6.36 7.58 -25.80
N ARG A 166 6.25 6.97 -24.61
CA ARG A 166 5.84 7.66 -23.38
C ARG A 166 7.00 8.45 -22.77
N ARG A 167 6.72 9.68 -22.33
CA ARG A 167 7.68 10.51 -21.58
C ARG A 167 8.05 9.84 -20.24
N CYS A 168 9.35 9.75 -19.95
CA CYS A 168 9.88 9.28 -18.68
C CYS A 168 10.78 10.33 -18.02
N ASN A 169 10.98 10.22 -16.71
CA ASN A 169 11.96 11.01 -15.97
C ASN A 169 13.23 10.16 -15.74
N ARG A 170 14.40 10.60 -16.23
CA ARG A 170 15.66 9.85 -16.10
C ARG A 170 16.17 9.77 -14.65
N THR A 171 15.88 10.77 -13.82
CA THR A 171 16.35 10.80 -12.41
C THR A 171 15.41 10.07 -11.44
N SER A 172 14.20 9.70 -11.89
CA SER A 172 13.23 9.02 -11.03
C SER A 172 13.51 7.52 -10.92
N SER A 173 13.49 7.03 -9.68
CA SER A 173 13.37 5.59 -9.38
C SER A 173 11.90 5.12 -9.29
N GLY A 174 10.94 6.01 -9.58
CA GLY A 174 9.50 5.74 -9.59
C GLY A 174 9.02 5.02 -10.86
N GLY A 175 7.71 4.87 -11.00
CA GLY A 175 7.09 4.23 -12.19
C GLY A 175 7.16 5.11 -13.46
N ASP A 176 7.47 6.39 -13.29
CA ASP A 176 7.86 7.36 -14.31
C ASP A 176 9.34 7.26 -14.70
N GLY A 177 10.13 6.51 -13.94
CA GLY A 177 11.56 6.31 -14.15
C GLY A 177 11.87 5.56 -15.44
N LEU A 178 12.87 6.04 -16.19
CA LEU A 178 13.35 5.41 -17.44
C LEU A 178 13.47 3.88 -17.32
N SER A 179 14.14 3.40 -16.27
CA SER A 179 14.46 1.99 -16.04
C SER A 179 13.25 1.09 -15.69
N LYS A 180 12.12 1.67 -15.28
CA LYS A 180 10.87 0.96 -14.96
C LYS A 180 9.81 1.12 -16.05
N LEU A 181 9.80 2.26 -16.75
CA LEU A 181 8.83 2.56 -17.79
C LEU A 181 9.17 1.90 -19.12
N HIS A 182 10.45 1.87 -19.51
CA HIS A 182 10.91 1.31 -20.79
C HIS A 182 11.32 -0.18 -20.72
N CYS A 183 10.94 -0.88 -19.65
CA CYS A 183 11.03 -2.35 -19.52
C CYS A 183 12.25 -2.99 -20.23
N ARG A 184 13.45 -2.73 -19.68
CA ARG A 184 14.78 -3.03 -20.25
C ARG A 184 14.78 -4.19 -21.27
N GLY A 185 15.00 -3.87 -22.55
CA GLY A 185 15.04 -4.86 -23.63
C GLY A 185 15.23 -4.29 -25.03
N VAL A 186 14.94 -3.00 -25.25
CA VAL A 186 15.10 -2.34 -26.56
C VAL A 186 15.73 -0.97 -26.37
N ASP A 187 16.66 -0.60 -27.27
CA ASP A 187 17.16 0.77 -27.40
C ASP A 187 16.07 1.64 -28.06
N TYR A 188 15.10 2.07 -27.26
CA TYR A 188 14.17 3.10 -27.67
C TYR A 188 14.95 4.39 -27.92
N GLY A 189 14.87 4.95 -29.13
CA GLY A 189 15.55 6.21 -29.49
C GLY A 189 15.20 7.35 -28.53
N LEU A 190 16.04 7.54 -27.51
CA LEU A 190 15.79 8.42 -26.37
C LEU A 190 15.95 9.89 -26.77
N GLN A 191 14.89 10.47 -27.31
CA GLN A 191 14.83 11.91 -27.60
C GLN A 191 14.77 12.70 -26.28
N VAL A 192 15.92 13.23 -25.85
CA VAL A 192 16.03 14.11 -24.69
C VAL A 192 15.39 15.46 -25.01
N LYS A 193 14.17 15.70 -24.50
CA LYS A 193 13.50 17.00 -24.60
C LYS A 193 13.88 17.86 -23.40
N GLN A 194 14.71 18.88 -23.61
CA GLN A 194 14.95 19.92 -22.62
C GLN A 194 13.69 20.77 -22.47
N THR A 195 13.17 20.89 -21.24
CA THR A 195 12.10 21.83 -20.93
C THR A 195 12.76 23.14 -20.50
N LEU A 196 12.84 24.11 -21.40
CA LEU A 196 13.23 25.47 -21.05
C LEU A 196 12.08 26.12 -20.28
N THR A 197 12.22 26.20 -18.96
CA THR A 197 11.34 27.03 -18.13
C THR A 197 11.67 28.48 -18.43
N ARG A 198 10.79 29.16 -19.19
CA ARG A 198 10.89 30.60 -19.39
C ARG A 198 10.67 31.29 -18.05
N ILE A 199 11.65 32.10 -17.62
CA ILE A 199 11.60 32.95 -16.42
C ILE A 199 10.71 34.16 -16.72
#